data_AF-A0A0T6BDJ2-F1
#
_entry.id   AF-A0A0T6BDJ2-F1
#
_cell.length_a   1.000
_cell.length_b   1.000
_cell.length_c   1.000
_cell.angle_alpha   90.00
_cell.angle_beta   90.00
_cell.angle_gamma   90.00
#
_symmetry.space_group_name_H-M   'P 1'
#
loop_
_entity.id
_entity.type
_entity.pdbx_description
1 polymer ?
#
loop_
_entity_poly.entity_id
_entity_poly.type
_entity_poly.pdbx_seq_one_letter_code
_entity_poly.pdbx_strand_id
1 'polypeptide(L)'
;MLHLLKCYQKDAQEHLDNYYYHKLNASVIHLITNGVSALYYNAIKDRLYCDPANSLSRKSAQYVLNAILQIITRSVAAIVPHLAEELYAHFPLKELDSFFKTKQFNAPEAWYSDDVSELMLYILNVRKEINKQVGGTGKNKHVTMFMNKKQLHKLQKYIDEQNFSMELSDIFQVASVEIIDDAINAEEYKVETTTSNLFNCPRCRKFSSNNFNELCYRCHQVCAFSSSIENKKTVEECANVAHPQKKEISKAMKAYLERAREHDEFMKQQKYEFQIGKRHLANMMGEDPETFTQEDIDNAIEYLFPSGLYEKRARPRMRPPEEVFPQRKAAEFDETGRPHHFLFYTGNPNFYKLLHDIVEEINNLNKFEDAMIKKNNTPDPNLALQTAGYQWIDKELLEKKLVEGISDKNYNSFINAMDRLKGLPYSYRASEFISLYQKPLMKHTNLQDIPKLQYDKDGKAFIIVYGIAL
;
A
#
# COMPACT_ATOMS: atom_id res chain seq x y z
N MET A 1 9.71 14.38 -28.86
CA MET A 1 10.30 13.36 -27.95
C MET A 1 11.15 12.35 -28.72
N LEU A 2 10.64 11.68 -29.75
CA LEU A 2 11.44 10.71 -30.54
C LEU A 2 12.72 11.31 -31.13
N HIS A 3 12.67 12.54 -31.66
CA HIS A 3 13.87 13.30 -32.08
C HIS A 3 14.89 13.45 -30.95
N LEU A 4 14.45 13.92 -29.78
CA LEU A 4 15.30 14.09 -28.61
C LEU A 4 15.94 12.76 -28.17
N LEU A 5 15.19 11.66 -28.23
CA LEU A 5 15.71 10.32 -27.93
C LEU A 5 16.78 9.87 -28.92
N LYS A 6 16.61 10.17 -30.22
CA LYS A 6 17.61 9.84 -31.24
C LYS A 6 18.91 10.60 -31.02
N CYS A 7 18.84 11.91 -30.73
CA CYS A 7 20.01 12.73 -30.40
C CYS A 7 20.70 12.21 -29.15
N TYR A 8 19.94 11.99 -28.07
CA TYR A 8 20.46 11.43 -26.83
C TYR A 8 21.12 10.06 -27.02
N GLN A 9 20.53 9.16 -27.81
CA GLN A 9 21.11 7.83 -28.03
C GLN A 9 22.47 7.93 -28.73
N LYS A 10 22.63 8.86 -29.68
CA LYS A 10 23.90 9.13 -30.35
C LYS A 10 24.95 9.61 -29.35
N ASP A 11 24.61 10.62 -28.53
CA ASP A 11 25.51 11.17 -27.52
C ASP A 11 25.88 10.14 -26.45
N ALA A 12 24.90 9.32 -26.02
CA ALA A 12 25.09 8.26 -25.04
C ALA A 12 26.04 7.17 -25.56
N GLN A 13 25.92 6.80 -26.84
CA GLN A 13 26.84 5.85 -27.47
C GLN A 13 28.25 6.42 -27.53
N GLU A 14 28.41 7.69 -27.95
CA GLU A 14 29.72 8.36 -27.96
C GLU A 14 30.36 8.43 -26.57
N HIS A 15 29.57 8.71 -25.52
CA HIS A 15 30.06 8.70 -24.15
C HIS A 15 30.47 7.30 -23.68
N LEU A 16 29.75 6.25 -24.08
CA LEU A 16 30.12 4.86 -23.78
C LEU A 16 31.41 4.45 -24.50
N ASP A 17 31.52 4.75 -25.79
CA ASP A 17 32.67 4.39 -26.63
C ASP A 17 33.97 5.06 -26.14
N ASN A 18 33.86 6.28 -25.61
CA ASN A 18 34.99 7.04 -25.05
C ASN A 18 35.16 6.85 -23.52
N TYR A 19 34.42 5.94 -22.88
CA TYR A 19 34.49 5.68 -21.43
C TYR A 19 34.16 6.91 -20.54
N TYR A 20 33.38 7.87 -21.04
CA TYR A 20 32.95 9.07 -20.31
C TYR A 20 31.67 8.84 -19.48
N TYR A 21 31.71 7.91 -18.53
CA TYR A 21 30.53 7.54 -17.72
C TYR A 21 29.93 8.69 -16.92
N HIS A 22 30.74 9.64 -16.47
CA HIS A 22 30.26 10.84 -15.76
C HIS A 22 29.36 11.72 -16.66
N LYS A 23 29.73 11.88 -17.94
CA LYS A 23 28.92 12.62 -18.92
C LYS A 23 27.64 11.87 -19.25
N LEU A 24 27.74 10.55 -19.44
CA LEU A 24 26.58 9.70 -19.65
C LEU A 24 25.56 9.84 -18.51
N ASN A 25 26.01 9.76 -17.25
CA ASN A 25 25.14 9.92 -16.09
C ASN A 25 24.46 11.31 -16.06
N ALA A 26 25.23 12.38 -16.30
CA ALA A 26 24.68 13.73 -16.38
C ALA A 26 23.63 13.87 -17.51
N SER A 27 23.90 13.31 -18.68
CA SER A 27 22.99 13.31 -19.83
C SER A 27 21.71 12.51 -19.57
N VAL A 28 21.82 11.33 -18.94
CA VAL A 28 20.67 10.50 -18.54
C VAL A 28 19.77 11.28 -17.57
N ILE A 29 20.36 11.83 -16.50
CA ILE A 29 19.62 12.59 -15.48
C ILE A 29 18.95 13.80 -16.11
N HIS A 30 19.66 14.53 -16.98
CA HIS A 30 19.11 15.68 -17.69
C HIS A 30 17.90 15.30 -18.57
N LEU A 31 18.01 14.20 -19.35
CA LEU A 31 16.92 13.71 -20.18
C LEU A 31 15.70 13.30 -19.33
N ILE A 32 15.92 12.53 -18.26
CA ILE A 32 14.85 12.04 -17.39
C ILE A 32 14.14 13.21 -16.71
N THR A 33 14.88 14.14 -16.09
CA THR A 33 14.30 15.24 -15.33
C THR A 33 13.60 16.25 -16.25
N ASN A 34 14.28 16.73 -17.29
CA ASN A 34 13.78 17.84 -18.10
C ASN A 34 12.92 17.36 -19.28
N GLY A 35 13.39 16.37 -20.02
CA GLY A 35 12.70 15.87 -21.22
C GLY A 35 11.50 14.99 -20.89
N VAL A 36 11.72 13.96 -20.05
CA VAL A 36 10.71 12.93 -19.80
C VAL A 36 9.74 13.36 -18.70
N SER A 37 10.23 13.70 -17.50
CA SER A 37 9.40 13.99 -16.34
C SER A 37 8.68 15.35 -16.43
N ALA A 38 9.44 16.45 -16.59
CA ALA A 38 8.87 17.80 -16.57
C ALA A 38 8.05 18.14 -17.82
N LEU A 39 8.49 17.68 -18.99
CA LEU A 39 7.85 17.97 -20.27
C LEU A 39 6.88 16.87 -20.70
N TYR A 40 7.38 15.67 -21.03
CA TYR A 40 6.60 14.67 -21.74
C TYR A 40 5.50 14.02 -20.90
N TYR A 41 5.82 13.53 -19.70
CA TYR A 41 4.83 12.90 -18.82
C TYR A 41 3.69 13.85 -18.47
N ASN A 42 3.99 15.13 -18.23
CA ASN A 42 2.94 16.08 -17.92
C ASN A 42 2.01 16.35 -19.11
N ALA A 43 2.52 16.29 -20.35
CA ALA A 43 1.68 16.42 -21.54
C ALA A 43 0.81 15.17 -21.78
N ILE A 44 1.34 13.95 -21.57
CA ILE A 44 0.63 12.72 -21.96
C ILE A 44 -0.17 12.04 -20.84
N LYS A 45 0.00 12.40 -19.56
CA LYS A 45 -0.67 11.76 -18.40
C LYS A 45 -2.16 11.56 -18.63
N ASP A 46 -2.80 12.60 -19.14
CA ASP A 46 -4.22 12.61 -19.40
C ASP A 46 -4.62 11.61 -20.49
N ARG A 47 -3.86 11.49 -21.58
CA ARG A 47 -4.10 10.49 -22.64
C ARG A 47 -3.92 9.07 -22.12
N LEU A 48 -2.91 8.85 -21.28
CA LEU A 48 -2.63 7.53 -20.71
C LEU A 48 -3.75 7.04 -19.80
N TYR A 49 -4.33 7.95 -19.01
CA TYR A 49 -5.30 7.63 -17.96
C TYR A 49 -6.75 7.76 -18.43
N CYS A 50 -7.04 8.69 -19.34
CA CYS A 50 -8.40 9.09 -19.69
C CYS A 50 -8.82 8.68 -21.11
N ASP A 51 -7.92 8.39 -22.05
CA ASP A 51 -8.32 7.95 -23.38
C ASP A 51 -8.73 6.46 -23.39
N PRO A 52 -9.56 6.01 -24.37
CA PRO A 52 -9.91 4.60 -24.51
C PRO A 52 -8.68 3.71 -24.67
N ALA A 53 -8.81 2.46 -24.22
CA ALA A 53 -7.67 1.54 -24.17
C ALA A 53 -6.98 1.34 -25.53
N ASN A 54 -7.75 1.34 -26.61
CA ASN A 54 -7.31 1.12 -27.99
C ASN A 54 -7.14 2.40 -28.83
N SER A 55 -7.23 3.58 -28.23
CA SER A 55 -7.15 4.84 -28.98
C SER A 55 -5.75 5.02 -29.60
N LEU A 56 -5.70 5.63 -30.80
CA LEU A 56 -4.44 5.92 -31.47
C LEU A 56 -3.56 6.86 -30.64
N SER A 57 -4.17 7.86 -29.99
CA SER A 57 -3.52 8.79 -29.05
C SER A 57 -2.84 8.08 -27.88
N ARG A 58 -3.51 7.11 -27.25
CA ARG A 58 -2.93 6.33 -26.15
C ARG A 58 -1.81 5.41 -26.63
N LYS A 59 -2.02 4.73 -27.77
CA LYS A 59 -1.02 3.84 -28.38
C LYS A 59 0.23 4.60 -28.82
N SER A 60 0.09 5.81 -29.37
CA SER A 60 1.23 6.63 -29.77
C SER A 60 2.06 7.06 -28.55
N ALA A 61 1.41 7.46 -27.45
CA ALA A 61 2.09 7.77 -26.20
C ALA A 61 2.81 6.53 -25.61
N GLN A 62 2.16 5.36 -25.62
CA GLN A 62 2.76 4.10 -25.16
C GLN A 62 3.95 3.68 -26.03
N TYR A 63 3.89 3.89 -27.34
CA TYR A 63 5.00 3.61 -28.25
C TYR A 63 6.24 4.44 -27.89
N VAL A 64 6.06 5.74 -27.65
CA VAL A 64 7.16 6.62 -27.24
C VAL A 64 7.68 6.25 -25.85
N LEU A 65 6.80 5.93 -24.88
CA LEU A 65 7.23 5.47 -23.55
C LEU A 65 8.04 4.16 -23.62
N ASN A 66 7.63 3.23 -24.48
CA ASN A 66 8.38 2.02 -24.74
C ASN A 66 9.78 2.33 -25.32
N ALA A 67 9.86 3.25 -26.28
CA ALA A 67 11.14 3.71 -26.83
C ALA A 67 12.03 4.37 -25.77
N ILE A 68 11.46 5.23 -24.91
CA ILE A 68 12.17 5.85 -23.77
C ILE A 68 12.74 4.76 -22.86
N LEU A 69 11.91 3.80 -22.45
CA LEU A 69 12.31 2.72 -21.56
C LEU A 69 13.45 1.89 -22.14
N GLN A 70 13.36 1.49 -23.41
CA GLN A 70 14.40 0.68 -24.06
C GLN A 70 15.72 1.44 -24.18
N ILE A 71 15.70 2.70 -24.66
CA ILE A 71 16.91 3.50 -24.88
C ILE A 71 17.59 3.81 -23.55
N ILE A 72 16.85 4.28 -22.55
CA ILE A 72 17.43 4.66 -21.24
C ILE A 72 17.96 3.42 -20.52
N THR A 73 17.20 2.33 -20.45
CA THR A 73 17.64 1.09 -19.80
C THR A 73 18.94 0.58 -20.43
N ARG A 74 19.05 0.64 -21.76
CA ARG A 74 20.28 0.24 -22.46
C ARG A 74 21.45 1.17 -22.15
N SER A 75 21.24 2.49 -22.11
CA SER A 75 22.31 3.44 -21.78
C SER A 75 22.90 3.21 -20.40
N VAL A 76 22.05 2.92 -19.41
CA VAL A 76 22.50 2.75 -18.01
C VAL A 76 22.90 1.31 -17.67
N ALA A 77 22.60 0.32 -18.51
CA ALA A 77 22.82 -1.09 -18.22
C ALA A 77 24.28 -1.44 -17.89
N ALA A 78 25.25 -0.74 -18.47
CA ALA A 78 26.68 -0.92 -18.17
C ALA A 78 27.06 -0.40 -16.77
N ILE A 79 26.32 0.56 -16.22
CA ILE A 79 26.58 1.18 -14.91
C ILE A 79 25.76 0.49 -13.81
N VAL A 80 24.49 0.16 -14.10
CA VAL A 80 23.54 -0.42 -13.14
C VAL A 80 22.90 -1.71 -13.71
N PRO A 81 23.68 -2.80 -13.85
CA PRO A 81 23.23 -4.01 -14.54
C PRO A 81 22.06 -4.72 -13.84
N HIS A 82 22.05 -4.73 -12.50
CA HIS A 82 20.95 -5.32 -11.73
C HIS A 82 19.62 -4.58 -11.96
N LEU A 83 19.65 -3.25 -12.00
CA LEU A 83 18.47 -2.44 -12.29
C LEU A 83 17.96 -2.68 -13.72
N ALA A 84 18.86 -2.86 -14.69
CA ALA A 84 18.48 -3.18 -16.05
C ALA A 84 17.76 -4.54 -16.16
N GLU A 85 18.24 -5.57 -15.44
CA GLU A 85 17.56 -6.87 -15.36
C GLU A 85 16.22 -6.80 -14.64
N GLU A 86 16.14 -6.04 -13.55
CA GLU A 86 14.88 -5.82 -12.82
C GLU A 86 13.83 -5.12 -13.71
N LEU A 87 14.23 -4.04 -14.40
CA LEU A 87 13.36 -3.35 -15.36
C LEU A 87 12.90 -4.29 -16.48
N TYR A 88 13.81 -5.14 -16.97
CA TYR A 88 13.49 -6.10 -18.02
C TYR A 88 12.57 -7.23 -17.54
N ALA A 89 12.69 -7.67 -16.27
CA ALA A 89 11.80 -8.66 -15.68
C ALA A 89 10.34 -8.17 -15.64
N HIS A 90 10.11 -6.86 -15.56
CA HIS A 90 8.80 -6.22 -15.61
C HIS A 90 8.41 -5.72 -17.01
N PHE A 91 9.22 -5.95 -18.04
CA PHE A 91 8.97 -5.47 -19.39
C PHE A 91 7.88 -6.31 -20.09
N PRO A 92 6.75 -5.70 -20.53
CA PRO A 92 5.61 -6.46 -21.05
C PRO A 92 5.89 -7.26 -22.34
N LEU A 93 6.91 -6.85 -23.11
CA LEU A 93 7.28 -7.44 -24.40
C LEU A 93 8.62 -8.19 -24.29
N LYS A 94 8.89 -8.81 -23.14
CA LYS A 94 10.09 -9.62 -22.89
C LYS A 94 10.05 -10.90 -23.73
N GLU A 95 11.07 -11.11 -24.57
CA GLU A 95 11.23 -12.31 -25.42
C GLU A 95 12.30 -13.28 -24.90
N LEU A 96 13.37 -12.76 -24.30
CA LEU A 96 14.53 -13.55 -23.85
C LEU A 96 14.63 -13.56 -22.33
N ASP A 97 15.44 -14.46 -21.76
CA ASP A 97 15.53 -14.60 -20.30
C ASP A 97 16.19 -13.40 -19.60
N SER A 98 17.14 -12.75 -20.28
CA SER A 98 18.01 -11.70 -19.74
C SER A 98 18.06 -10.50 -20.67
N PHE A 99 18.10 -9.31 -20.09
CA PHE A 99 18.23 -8.05 -20.82
C PHE A 99 19.49 -8.03 -21.69
N PHE A 100 20.61 -8.55 -21.18
CA PHE A 100 21.89 -8.55 -21.89
C PHE A 100 21.95 -9.47 -23.10
N LYS A 101 20.99 -10.42 -23.23
CA LYS A 101 20.85 -11.25 -24.43
C LYS A 101 20.08 -10.54 -25.55
N THR A 102 19.41 -9.42 -25.26
CA THR A 102 18.58 -8.70 -26.23
C THR A 102 19.42 -7.86 -27.19
N LYS A 103 18.97 -7.78 -28.45
CA LYS A 103 19.57 -6.91 -29.46
C LYS A 103 19.49 -5.44 -29.04
N GLN A 104 20.47 -4.65 -29.46
CA GLN A 104 20.45 -3.21 -29.23
C GLN A 104 19.27 -2.58 -29.97
N PHE A 105 18.41 -1.87 -29.24
CA PHE A 105 17.36 -1.08 -29.84
C PHE A 105 17.98 0.20 -30.41
N ASN A 106 18.01 0.33 -31.73
CA ASN A 106 18.52 1.52 -32.41
C ASN A 106 17.35 2.39 -32.85
N ALA A 107 17.31 3.64 -32.38
CA ALA A 107 16.33 4.62 -32.81
C ALA A 107 16.43 4.80 -34.35
N PRO A 108 15.32 4.64 -35.09
CA PRO A 108 15.27 4.87 -36.52
C PRO A 108 15.80 6.25 -36.92
N GLU A 109 16.43 6.34 -38.09
CA GLU A 109 16.90 7.60 -38.66
C GLU A 109 15.75 8.57 -38.94
N ALA A 110 14.56 8.04 -39.28
CA ALA A 110 13.34 8.80 -39.45
C ALA A 110 12.89 9.60 -38.20
N TRP A 111 13.43 9.30 -37.02
CA TRP A 111 13.15 10.10 -35.81
C TRP A 111 13.95 11.40 -35.78
N TYR A 112 15.03 11.52 -36.55
CA TYR A 112 15.82 12.73 -36.66
C TYR A 112 15.15 13.72 -37.62
N SER A 113 14.87 14.94 -37.17
CA SER A 113 14.25 15.99 -37.97
C SER A 113 14.60 17.35 -37.37
N ASP A 114 15.40 18.13 -38.10
CA ASP A 114 15.80 19.47 -37.68
C ASP A 114 14.60 20.43 -37.63
N ASP A 115 13.67 20.30 -38.58
CA ASP A 115 12.40 21.04 -38.61
C ASP A 115 11.64 20.92 -37.27
N VAL A 116 11.53 19.69 -36.73
CA VAL A 116 10.82 19.43 -35.46
C VAL A 116 11.59 20.01 -34.28
N SER A 117 12.93 19.99 -34.34
CA SER A 117 13.78 20.58 -33.31
C SER A 117 13.59 22.09 -33.21
N GLU A 118 13.67 22.80 -34.34
CA GLU A 118 13.41 24.25 -34.42
C GLU A 118 12.02 24.60 -33.90
N LEU A 119 11.01 23.85 -34.34
CA LEU A 119 9.62 24.05 -33.95
C LEU A 119 9.42 23.87 -32.45
N MET A 120 9.97 22.80 -31.88
CA MET A 120 9.85 22.53 -30.45
C MET A 120 10.62 23.55 -29.60
N LEU A 121 11.79 24.03 -30.06
CA LEU A 121 12.51 25.11 -29.38
C LEU A 121 11.65 26.38 -29.32
N TYR A 122 11.00 26.74 -30.43
CA TYR A 122 10.06 27.84 -30.49
C TYR A 122 8.90 27.66 -29.49
N ILE A 123 8.22 26.50 -29.49
CA ILE A 123 7.12 26.20 -28.55
C ILE A 123 7.60 26.26 -27.09
N LEU A 124 8.80 25.75 -26.79
CA LEU A 124 9.33 25.79 -25.42
C LEU A 124 9.69 27.20 -24.96
N ASN A 125 10.10 28.09 -25.86
CA ASN A 125 10.32 29.50 -25.55
C ASN A 125 9.01 30.23 -25.25
N VAL A 126 7.97 29.98 -26.04
CA VAL A 126 6.61 30.45 -25.76
C VAL A 126 6.14 29.97 -24.38
N ARG A 127 6.34 28.68 -24.08
CA ARG A 127 5.97 28.10 -22.78
C ARG A 127 6.67 28.79 -21.61
N LYS A 128 7.95 29.13 -21.76
CA LYS A 128 8.69 29.88 -20.73
C LYS A 128 8.08 31.25 -20.49
N GLU A 129 7.67 31.95 -21.54
CA GLU A 129 7.02 33.26 -21.42
C GLU A 129 5.65 33.16 -20.76
N ILE A 130 4.82 32.17 -21.14
CA ILE A 130 3.54 31.89 -20.46
C ILE A 130 3.76 31.64 -18.96
N ASN A 131 4.72 30.76 -18.62
CA ASN A 131 5.01 30.45 -17.21
C ASN A 131 5.46 31.68 -16.42
N LYS A 132 6.19 32.59 -17.05
CA LYS A 132 6.64 33.86 -16.46
C LYS A 132 5.49 34.81 -16.18
N GLN A 133 4.55 34.95 -17.12
CA GLN A 133 3.36 35.80 -16.95
C GLN A 133 2.39 35.25 -15.90
N VAL A 134 2.25 33.93 -15.81
CA VAL A 134 1.29 33.29 -14.91
C VAL A 134 1.75 33.21 -13.44
N GLY A 135 3.06 33.14 -13.19
CA GLY A 135 3.63 33.17 -11.82
C GLY A 135 3.20 32.01 -10.90
N GLY A 136 2.66 30.92 -11.46
CA GLY A 136 2.06 29.81 -10.70
C GLY A 136 1.46 28.71 -11.57
N THR A 137 0.42 28.03 -11.07
CA THR A 137 -0.24 26.93 -11.81
C THR A 137 -1.19 27.49 -12.88
N GLY A 138 -0.77 27.47 -14.16
CA GLY A 138 -1.54 28.01 -15.30
C GLY A 138 -2.75 27.21 -15.77
N LYS A 139 -3.18 26.21 -14.99
CA LYS A 139 -4.21 25.25 -15.41
C LYS A 139 -5.57 25.88 -15.70
N ASN A 140 -5.89 27.04 -15.13
CA ASN A 140 -7.16 27.77 -15.31
C ASN A 140 -7.02 28.99 -16.22
N LYS A 141 -5.92 29.09 -16.98
CA LYS A 141 -5.66 30.22 -17.86
C LYS A 141 -6.02 29.87 -19.30
N HIS A 142 -6.61 30.83 -19.99
CA HIS A 142 -6.75 30.85 -21.42
C HIS A 142 -5.60 31.67 -22.02
N VAL A 143 -4.95 31.13 -23.05
CA VAL A 143 -3.81 31.78 -23.70
C VAL A 143 -4.17 32.14 -25.12
N THR A 144 -4.04 33.42 -25.44
CA THR A 144 -4.18 33.92 -26.81
C THR A 144 -2.78 34.18 -27.36
N MET A 145 -2.42 33.45 -28.40
CA MET A 145 -1.11 33.56 -29.06
C MET A 145 -1.26 34.25 -30.41
N PHE A 146 -0.49 35.32 -30.60
CA PHE A 146 -0.37 36.01 -31.88
C PHE A 146 0.88 35.51 -32.59
N MET A 147 0.70 34.96 -33.78
CA MET A 147 1.77 34.30 -34.54
C MET A 147 1.81 34.78 -35.98
N ASN A 148 3.04 34.87 -36.53
CA ASN A 148 3.27 35.14 -37.95
C ASN A 148 2.86 33.96 -38.83
N LYS A 149 2.33 34.23 -40.03
CA LYS A 149 1.94 33.24 -41.06
C LYS A 149 2.96 32.14 -41.32
N LYS A 150 4.26 32.50 -41.34
CA LYS A 150 5.35 31.53 -41.57
C LYS A 150 5.42 30.47 -40.48
N GLN A 151 5.28 30.85 -39.21
CA GLN A 151 5.35 29.92 -38.07
C GLN A 151 4.05 29.13 -37.92
N LEU A 152 2.90 29.73 -38.25
CA LEU A 152 1.62 29.05 -38.30
C LEU A 152 1.67 27.90 -39.33
N HIS A 153 2.18 28.16 -40.53
CA HIS A 153 2.39 27.14 -41.57
C HIS A 153 3.44 26.09 -41.15
N LYS A 154 4.48 26.52 -40.42
CA LYS A 154 5.39 25.73 -39.55
C LYS A 154 4.67 24.56 -38.87
N LEU A 155 3.74 24.94 -38.01
CA LEU A 155 3.04 24.06 -37.10
C LEU A 155 1.94 23.25 -37.80
N GLN A 156 1.21 23.84 -38.76
CA GLN A 156 0.15 23.16 -39.53
C GLN A 156 0.67 21.96 -40.32
N LYS A 157 1.96 21.92 -40.66
CA LYS A 157 2.61 20.75 -41.29
C LYS A 157 2.58 19.50 -40.40
N TYR A 158 2.57 19.66 -39.08
CA TYR A 158 2.76 18.56 -38.12
C TYR A 158 1.56 18.29 -37.23
N ILE A 159 0.62 19.23 -37.12
CA ILE A 159 -0.57 19.10 -36.29
C ILE A 159 -1.78 19.45 -37.15
N ASP A 160 -2.74 18.53 -37.22
CA ASP A 160 -4.02 18.77 -37.89
C ASP A 160 -4.69 20.02 -37.30
N GLU A 161 -5.24 20.88 -38.16
CA GLU A 161 -5.87 22.15 -37.74
C GLU A 161 -6.92 21.98 -36.64
N GLN A 162 -7.62 20.83 -36.63
CA GLN A 162 -8.67 20.52 -35.64
C GLN A 162 -8.12 20.16 -34.25
N ASN A 163 -6.90 19.61 -34.15
CA ASN A 163 -6.32 19.15 -32.88
C ASN A 163 -5.27 20.13 -32.32
N PHE A 164 -5.03 21.21 -33.05
CA PHE A 164 -3.95 22.15 -32.81
C PHE A 164 -4.00 22.82 -31.43
N SER A 165 -5.17 23.31 -31.04
CA SER A 165 -5.37 23.97 -29.74
C SER A 165 -5.27 22.99 -28.57
N MET A 166 -5.62 21.72 -28.77
CA MET A 166 -5.61 20.68 -27.75
C MET A 166 -4.20 20.15 -27.49
N GLU A 167 -3.41 19.93 -28.53
CA GLU A 167 -2.00 19.52 -28.39
C GLU A 167 -1.15 20.59 -27.70
N LEU A 168 -1.36 21.87 -28.06
CA LEU A 168 -0.63 22.98 -27.46
C LEU A 168 -1.07 23.27 -26.03
N SER A 169 -2.36 23.15 -25.70
CA SER A 169 -2.83 23.31 -24.31
C SER A 169 -2.20 22.26 -23.39
N ASP A 170 -1.95 21.05 -23.89
CA ASP A 170 -1.26 19.98 -23.17
C ASP A 170 0.22 20.29 -22.94
N ILE A 171 0.91 20.84 -23.95
CA ILE A 171 2.32 21.23 -23.83
C ILE A 171 2.49 22.43 -22.89
N PHE A 172 1.61 23.44 -22.98
CA PHE A 172 1.66 24.63 -22.13
C PHE A 172 1.06 24.42 -20.74
N GLN A 173 0.27 23.35 -20.55
CA GLN A 173 -0.44 23.02 -19.30
C GLN A 173 -1.48 24.08 -18.89
N VAL A 174 -2.23 24.56 -19.88
CA VAL A 174 -3.27 25.61 -19.74
C VAL A 174 -4.66 25.06 -20.08
N ALA A 175 -5.72 25.83 -19.81
CA ALA A 175 -7.10 25.37 -20.04
C ALA A 175 -7.43 25.30 -21.54
N SER A 176 -7.06 26.35 -22.28
CA SER A 176 -7.27 26.45 -23.73
C SER A 176 -6.30 27.44 -24.36
N VAL A 177 -6.03 27.23 -25.64
CA VAL A 177 -5.14 28.07 -26.45
C VAL A 177 -5.92 28.52 -27.68
N GLU A 178 -5.96 29.82 -27.91
CA GLU A 178 -6.45 30.45 -29.13
C GLU A 178 -5.27 31.06 -29.88
N ILE A 179 -5.27 30.94 -31.20
CA ILE A 179 -4.20 31.45 -32.05
C ILE A 179 -4.80 32.42 -33.04
N ILE A 180 -4.22 33.60 -33.08
CA ILE A 180 -4.64 34.68 -33.97
C ILE A 180 -3.49 34.96 -34.94
N ASP A 181 -3.80 34.97 -36.23
CA ASP A 181 -2.86 35.42 -37.27
C ASP A 181 -2.71 36.94 -37.16
N ASP A 182 -1.59 37.39 -36.59
CA ASP A 182 -1.25 38.81 -36.53
C ASP A 182 -0.14 39.07 -37.54
N ALA A 183 -0.56 39.47 -38.74
CA ALA A 183 0.34 39.80 -39.84
C ALA A 183 0.93 41.22 -39.74
N ILE A 184 0.58 42.00 -38.70
CA ILE A 184 0.77 43.47 -38.69
C ILE A 184 1.91 43.92 -37.75
N ASN A 185 2.20 43.18 -36.66
CA ASN A 185 3.29 43.53 -35.73
C ASN A 185 4.52 42.63 -35.92
N ALA A 186 5.68 43.26 -36.15
CA ALA A 186 6.96 42.62 -36.43
C ALA A 186 7.66 41.99 -35.20
N GLU A 187 6.91 41.38 -34.27
CA GLU A 187 7.49 40.50 -33.24
C GLU A 187 7.31 39.04 -33.63
N GLU A 188 8.25 38.18 -33.21
CA GLU A 188 8.28 36.76 -33.61
C GLU A 188 7.05 35.99 -33.08
N TYR A 189 6.54 36.38 -31.90
CA TYR A 189 5.27 35.97 -31.30
C TYR A 189 4.89 36.93 -30.16
N LYS A 190 3.58 37.09 -29.91
CA LYS A 190 3.06 37.78 -28.70
C LYS A 190 2.08 36.87 -27.97
N VAL A 191 2.11 36.88 -26.64
CA VAL A 191 1.26 36.02 -25.80
C VAL A 191 0.51 36.85 -24.78
N GLU A 192 -0.81 36.65 -24.72
CA GLU A 192 -1.70 37.25 -23.73
C GLU A 192 -2.41 36.14 -22.94
N THR A 193 -2.50 36.30 -21.62
CA THR A 193 -3.14 35.32 -20.74
C THR A 193 -4.35 35.92 -20.03
N THR A 194 -5.49 35.24 -20.14
CA THR A 194 -6.74 35.57 -19.43
C THR A 194 -7.18 34.40 -18.55
N THR A 195 -8.13 34.61 -17.65
CA THR A 195 -8.70 33.50 -16.86
C THR A 195 -9.77 32.80 -17.68
N SER A 196 -9.72 31.47 -17.78
CA SER A 196 -10.69 30.70 -18.55
C SER A 196 -12.02 30.59 -17.82
N ASN A 197 -13.12 30.57 -18.57
CA ASN A 197 -14.47 30.29 -18.04
C ASN A 197 -14.76 28.80 -17.82
N LEU A 198 -13.78 27.93 -18.13
CA LEU A 198 -13.93 26.47 -18.01
C LEU A 198 -13.74 26.03 -16.56
N PHE A 199 -14.41 24.94 -16.18
CA PHE A 199 -14.31 24.31 -14.87
C PHE A 199 -13.46 23.05 -14.91
N ASN A 200 -12.96 22.66 -13.74
CA ASN A 200 -12.16 21.46 -13.56
C ASN A 200 -13.02 20.20 -13.73
N CYS A 201 -12.63 19.33 -14.68
CA CYS A 201 -13.27 18.04 -14.90
C CYS A 201 -12.84 17.02 -13.83
N PRO A 202 -13.76 16.32 -13.14
CA PRO A 202 -13.42 15.41 -12.05
C PRO A 202 -12.62 14.17 -12.50
N ARG A 203 -12.67 13.81 -13.78
CA ARG A 203 -11.93 12.66 -14.36
C ARG A 203 -10.52 13.03 -14.83
N CYS A 204 -10.40 13.92 -15.81
CA CYS A 204 -9.08 14.29 -16.36
C CYS A 204 -8.33 15.35 -15.55
N ARG A 205 -9.01 16.04 -14.61
CA ARG A 205 -8.47 17.15 -13.81
C ARG A 205 -7.96 18.34 -14.63
N LYS A 206 -8.40 18.47 -15.88
CA LYS A 206 -8.17 19.63 -16.76
C LYS A 206 -9.35 20.59 -16.66
N PHE A 207 -9.07 21.89 -16.79
CA PHE A 207 -10.10 22.94 -16.91
C PHE A 207 -10.69 22.89 -18.33
N SER A 208 -11.66 22.02 -18.52
CA SER A 208 -12.25 21.67 -19.82
C SER A 208 -13.76 21.39 -19.76
N SER A 209 -14.36 21.48 -18.57
CA SER A 209 -15.80 21.33 -18.40
C SER A 209 -16.50 22.68 -18.57
N ASN A 210 -17.69 22.68 -19.17
CA ASN A 210 -18.51 23.89 -19.28
C ASN A 210 -19.21 24.24 -17.97
N ASN A 211 -19.43 23.24 -17.11
CA ASN A 211 -20.15 23.38 -15.84
C ASN A 211 -19.32 22.86 -14.66
N PHE A 212 -19.65 23.36 -13.47
CA PHE A 212 -19.03 22.94 -12.23
C PHE A 212 -19.32 21.47 -11.92
N ASN A 213 -18.27 20.70 -11.61
CA ASN A 213 -18.32 19.28 -11.24
C ASN A 213 -18.92 18.33 -12.30
N GLU A 214 -18.92 18.74 -13.58
CA GLU A 214 -19.31 17.89 -14.70
C GLU A 214 -18.10 17.35 -15.48
N LEU A 215 -18.31 16.22 -16.17
CA LEU A 215 -17.31 15.66 -17.06
C LEU A 215 -17.20 16.51 -18.33
N CYS A 216 -15.96 16.76 -18.78
CA CYS A 216 -15.76 17.34 -20.11
C CYS A 216 -16.24 16.38 -21.21
N TYR A 217 -16.58 16.95 -22.38
CA TYR A 217 -17.13 16.21 -23.53
C TYR A 217 -16.32 14.94 -23.86
N ARG A 218 -14.98 15.05 -23.92
CA ARG A 218 -14.10 13.90 -24.17
C ARG A 218 -14.22 12.83 -23.10
N CYS A 219 -14.20 13.20 -21.82
CA CYS A 219 -14.35 12.23 -20.73
C CYS A 219 -15.71 11.56 -20.75
N HIS A 220 -16.76 12.32 -21.05
CA HIS A 220 -18.11 11.80 -21.21
C HIS A 220 -18.18 10.77 -22.35
N GLN A 221 -17.61 11.06 -23.52
CA GLN A 221 -17.55 10.12 -24.64
C GLN A 221 -16.86 8.80 -24.28
N VAL A 222 -15.73 8.85 -23.57
CA VAL A 222 -15.00 7.63 -23.18
C VAL A 222 -15.83 6.79 -22.20
N CYS A 223 -16.47 7.43 -21.22
CA CYS A 223 -17.34 6.76 -20.25
C CYS A 223 -18.62 6.19 -20.91
N ALA A 224 -19.21 6.91 -21.86
CA ALA A 224 -20.38 6.46 -22.61
C ALA A 224 -20.05 5.28 -23.55
N PHE A 225 -18.84 5.26 -24.13
CA PHE A 225 -18.38 4.13 -24.95
C PHE A 225 -18.16 2.86 -24.11
N SER A 226 -17.66 2.98 -22.88
CA SER A 226 -17.54 1.82 -21.98
C SER A 226 -18.90 1.20 -21.62
N SER A 227 -19.94 2.01 -21.37
CA SER A 227 -21.29 1.50 -21.10
C SER A 227 -21.99 0.94 -22.35
N SER A 228 -21.64 1.41 -23.54
CA SER A 228 -22.18 0.90 -24.81
C SER A 228 -21.65 -0.50 -25.18
N ILE A 229 -20.43 -0.82 -24.75
CA ILE A 229 -19.83 -2.15 -24.91
C ILE A 229 -20.48 -3.17 -23.95
N GLU A 230 -20.95 -2.72 -22.78
CA GLU A 230 -21.72 -3.55 -21.85
C GLU A 230 -23.13 -3.85 -22.39
N ASN A 231 -23.79 -2.91 -23.07
CA ASN A 231 -25.15 -3.08 -23.58
C ASN A 231 -25.30 -3.84 -24.92
N LYS A 232 -24.21 -4.09 -25.67
CA LYS A 232 -24.24 -4.91 -26.90
C LYS A 232 -23.93 -6.40 -26.68
N LYS A 233 -23.76 -6.85 -25.43
CA LYS A 233 -23.50 -8.25 -25.05
C LYS A 233 -24.73 -9.04 -24.58
N THR A 234 -25.94 -8.58 -24.90
CA THR A 234 -27.19 -9.32 -24.67
C THR A 234 -28.00 -9.18 -25.96
N VAL A 235 -28.16 -10.19 -26.80
CA VAL A 235 -29.04 -11.36 -26.65
C VAL A 235 -28.60 -12.36 -27.73
N GLU A 236 -28.02 -13.50 -27.33
CA GLU A 236 -27.97 -14.82 -28.03
C GLU A 236 -26.80 -15.71 -27.55
N GLU A 237 -25.89 -15.21 -26.72
CA GLU A 237 -24.89 -16.04 -26.00
C GLU A 237 -25.06 -16.03 -24.47
N CYS A 238 -26.25 -15.67 -23.98
CA CYS A 238 -26.57 -15.60 -22.55
C CYS A 238 -26.93 -16.97 -21.93
N ALA A 239 -26.26 -18.04 -22.35
CA ALA A 239 -26.14 -19.28 -21.59
C ALA A 239 -24.72 -19.50 -21.02
N ASN A 240 -23.74 -18.67 -21.40
CA ASN A 240 -22.40 -18.70 -20.82
C ASN A 240 -22.01 -17.32 -20.31
N VAL A 241 -22.49 -17.00 -19.11
CA VAL A 241 -21.98 -15.87 -18.32
C VAL A 241 -20.50 -16.08 -18.09
N ALA A 242 -19.66 -15.32 -18.81
CA ALA A 242 -18.23 -15.26 -18.56
C ALA A 242 -18.03 -14.80 -17.11
N HIS A 243 -17.65 -15.77 -16.27
CA HIS A 243 -17.04 -15.53 -14.98
C HIS A 243 -15.96 -14.43 -15.12
N PRO A 244 -15.75 -13.60 -14.08
CA PRO A 244 -14.57 -12.74 -14.05
C PRO A 244 -13.38 -13.60 -14.43
N GLN A 245 -12.67 -13.25 -15.50
CA GLN A 245 -11.55 -14.05 -16.00
C GLN A 245 -10.69 -14.38 -14.78
N LYS A 246 -10.69 -15.65 -14.38
CA LYS A 246 -9.80 -16.18 -13.35
C LYS A 246 -8.41 -15.82 -13.85
N LYS A 247 -7.85 -14.73 -13.31
CA LYS A 247 -6.40 -14.56 -13.35
C LYS A 247 -5.86 -15.88 -12.84
N GLU A 248 -5.00 -16.53 -13.62
CA GLU A 248 -4.37 -17.76 -13.18
C GLU A 248 -3.66 -17.45 -11.87
N ILE A 249 -4.28 -17.90 -10.77
CA ILE A 249 -3.74 -17.78 -9.43
C ILE A 249 -2.41 -18.54 -9.49
N SER A 250 -1.34 -17.91 -9.02
CA SER A 250 -0.04 -18.57 -9.01
C SER A 250 -0.16 -19.92 -8.30
N LYS A 251 0.57 -20.94 -8.77
CA LYS A 251 0.53 -22.29 -8.18
C LYS A 251 0.76 -22.26 -6.66
N ALA A 252 1.63 -21.36 -6.19
CA ALA A 252 1.91 -21.14 -4.78
C ALA A 252 0.70 -20.58 -4.01
N MET A 253 -0.05 -19.65 -4.63
CA MET A 253 -1.21 -19.01 -4.03
C MET A 253 -2.42 -19.95 -3.98
N LYS A 254 -2.60 -20.81 -4.99
CA LYS A 254 -3.60 -21.87 -4.97
C LYS A 254 -3.30 -22.89 -3.85
N ALA A 255 -2.05 -23.35 -3.75
CA ALA A 255 -1.62 -24.26 -2.68
C ALA A 255 -1.70 -23.63 -1.28
N TYR A 256 -1.61 -22.29 -1.16
CA TYR A 256 -1.85 -21.61 0.10
C TYR A 256 -3.33 -21.64 0.50
N LEU A 257 -4.24 -21.29 -0.42
CA LEU A 257 -5.69 -21.27 -0.17
C LEU A 257 -6.26 -22.68 0.07
N GLU A 258 -5.71 -23.70 -0.59
CA GLU A 258 -6.05 -25.09 -0.34
C GLU A 258 -5.63 -25.52 1.08
N ARG A 259 -4.37 -25.26 1.47
CA ARG A 259 -3.89 -25.56 2.84
C ARG A 259 -4.67 -24.85 3.93
N ALA A 260 -5.11 -23.60 3.70
CA ALA A 260 -5.94 -22.86 4.65
C ALA A 260 -7.32 -23.52 4.81
N ARG A 261 -7.96 -23.91 3.70
CA ARG A 261 -9.24 -24.61 3.71
C ARG A 261 -9.16 -25.98 4.38
N GLU A 262 -8.15 -26.77 4.04
CA GLU A 262 -7.90 -28.08 4.66
C GLU A 262 -7.74 -27.96 6.18
N HIS A 263 -7.02 -26.94 6.64
CA HIS A 263 -6.85 -26.69 8.07
C HIS A 263 -8.17 -26.30 8.76
N ASP A 264 -8.98 -25.44 8.13
CA ASP A 264 -10.27 -25.04 8.69
C ASP A 264 -11.26 -26.21 8.76
N GLU A 265 -11.28 -27.07 7.73
CA GLU A 265 -12.07 -28.31 7.72
C GLU A 265 -11.59 -29.29 8.78
N PHE A 266 -10.27 -29.48 8.89
CA PHE A 266 -9.65 -30.29 9.94
C PHE A 266 -10.05 -29.81 11.34
N MET A 267 -9.95 -28.50 11.62
CA MET A 267 -10.33 -27.94 12.91
C MET A 267 -11.83 -28.12 13.20
N LYS A 268 -12.70 -27.98 12.20
CA LYS A 268 -14.15 -28.25 12.37
C LYS A 268 -14.41 -29.71 12.72
N GLN A 269 -13.75 -30.64 12.04
CA GLN A 269 -13.86 -32.06 12.32
C GLN A 269 -13.38 -32.39 13.74
N GLN A 270 -12.22 -31.88 14.15
CA GLN A 270 -11.69 -32.11 15.50
C GLN A 270 -12.60 -31.55 16.60
N LYS A 271 -13.25 -30.40 16.39
CA LYS A 271 -14.24 -29.85 17.35
C LYS A 271 -15.45 -30.76 17.48
N TYR A 272 -15.93 -31.29 16.36
CA TYR A 272 -17.06 -32.21 16.34
C TYR A 272 -16.73 -33.53 17.05
N GLU A 273 -15.57 -34.11 16.76
CA GLU A 273 -15.07 -35.32 17.41
C GLU A 273 -14.86 -35.11 18.92
N PHE A 274 -14.32 -33.96 19.34
CA PHE A 274 -14.17 -33.61 20.75
C PHE A 274 -15.52 -33.54 21.47
N GLN A 275 -16.54 -32.91 20.87
CA GLN A 275 -17.87 -32.81 21.47
C GLN A 275 -18.55 -34.19 21.61
N ILE A 276 -18.42 -35.05 20.60
CA ILE A 276 -18.91 -36.42 20.66
C ILE A 276 -18.15 -37.22 21.72
N GLY A 277 -16.83 -37.14 21.72
CA GLY A 277 -15.98 -37.79 22.70
C GLY A 277 -16.30 -37.36 24.12
N LYS A 278 -16.57 -36.06 24.34
CA LYS A 278 -16.97 -35.52 25.64
C LYS A 278 -18.26 -36.17 26.14
N ARG A 279 -19.27 -36.32 25.27
CA ARG A 279 -20.53 -36.98 25.60
C ARG A 279 -20.33 -38.47 25.91
N HIS A 280 -19.48 -39.16 25.15
CA HIS A 280 -19.17 -40.56 25.43
C HIS A 280 -18.41 -40.75 26.74
N LEU A 281 -17.46 -39.86 27.04
CA LEU A 281 -16.70 -39.88 28.28
C LEU A 281 -17.61 -39.66 29.49
N ALA A 282 -18.50 -38.66 29.43
CA ALA A 282 -19.50 -38.42 30.48
C ALA A 282 -20.39 -39.66 30.69
N ASN A 283 -20.89 -40.28 29.61
CA ASN A 283 -21.68 -41.50 29.70
C ASN A 283 -20.92 -42.69 30.32
N MET A 284 -19.61 -42.83 30.06
CA MET A 284 -18.78 -43.88 30.66
C MET A 284 -18.53 -43.65 32.15
N MET A 285 -18.38 -42.38 32.56
CA MET A 285 -18.18 -41.99 33.96
C MET A 285 -19.49 -41.91 34.75
N GLY A 286 -20.64 -41.97 34.08
CA GLY A 286 -21.97 -41.86 34.71
C GLY A 286 -22.35 -40.43 35.09
N GLU A 287 -21.72 -39.43 34.47
CA GLU A 287 -21.94 -38.00 34.71
C GLU A 287 -22.82 -37.37 33.62
N ASP A 288 -23.40 -36.21 33.91
CA ASP A 288 -24.23 -35.48 32.95
C ASP A 288 -23.37 -34.71 31.91
N PRO A 289 -23.56 -34.93 30.59
CA PRO A 289 -22.70 -34.34 29.55
C PRO A 289 -22.65 -32.80 29.51
N GLU A 290 -23.72 -32.14 29.95
CA GLU A 290 -23.84 -30.67 29.89
C GLU A 290 -23.08 -29.98 31.03
N THR A 291 -23.04 -30.61 32.21
CA THR A 291 -22.31 -30.10 33.38
C THR A 291 -20.86 -30.56 33.45
N PHE A 292 -20.47 -31.54 32.61
CA PHE A 292 -19.11 -32.09 32.57
C PHE A 292 -18.05 -31.03 32.20
N THR A 293 -17.16 -30.71 33.13
CA THR A 293 -16.12 -29.68 32.97
C THR A 293 -14.80 -30.24 32.42
N GLN A 294 -13.85 -29.37 32.08
CA GLN A 294 -12.53 -29.81 31.62
C GLN A 294 -11.71 -30.50 32.74
N GLU A 295 -11.94 -30.14 34.00
CA GLU A 295 -11.30 -30.81 35.14
C GLU A 295 -11.80 -32.25 35.28
N ASP A 296 -13.10 -32.48 35.08
CA ASP A 296 -13.71 -33.82 35.10
C ASP A 296 -13.18 -34.68 33.94
N ILE A 297 -12.99 -34.09 32.76
CA ILE A 297 -12.35 -34.74 31.62
C ILE A 297 -10.91 -35.15 31.97
N ASP A 298 -10.10 -34.23 32.51
CA ASP A 298 -8.69 -34.49 32.83
C ASP A 298 -8.59 -35.62 33.89
N ASN A 299 -9.45 -35.61 34.92
CA ASN A 299 -9.53 -36.65 35.94
C ASN A 299 -9.97 -38.01 35.36
N ALA A 300 -10.98 -38.03 34.50
CA ALA A 300 -11.46 -39.25 33.85
C ALA A 300 -10.38 -39.88 32.95
N ILE A 301 -9.63 -39.07 32.21
CA ILE A 301 -8.52 -39.55 31.37
C ILE A 301 -7.36 -40.07 32.22
N GLU A 302 -7.01 -39.42 33.32
CA GLU A 302 -5.97 -39.92 34.25
C GLU A 302 -6.36 -41.27 34.87
N TYR A 303 -7.64 -41.48 35.17
CA TYR A 303 -8.16 -42.75 35.66
C TYR A 303 -8.20 -43.85 34.60
N LEU A 304 -8.73 -43.57 33.40
CA LEU A 304 -8.89 -44.57 32.33
C LEU A 304 -7.56 -44.94 31.66
N PHE A 305 -6.62 -43.98 31.56
CA PHE A 305 -5.33 -44.15 30.90
C PHE A 305 -4.17 -43.69 31.82
N PRO A 306 -3.91 -44.41 32.93
CA PRO A 306 -2.91 -43.99 33.91
C PRO A 306 -1.50 -44.03 33.30
N SER A 307 -0.79 -42.90 33.37
CA SER A 307 0.56 -42.75 32.83
C SER A 307 1.53 -42.25 33.91
N GLY A 308 2.58 -43.04 34.16
CA GLY A 308 3.64 -42.71 35.12
C GLY A 308 4.73 -41.77 34.58
N LEU A 309 4.53 -41.15 33.41
CA LEU A 309 5.52 -40.25 32.82
C LEU A 309 5.70 -38.99 33.69
N TYR A 310 6.95 -38.64 34.00
CA TYR A 310 7.28 -37.43 34.76
C TYR A 310 6.91 -36.15 34.00
N GLU A 311 7.11 -36.14 32.68
CA GLU A 311 6.75 -35.01 31.83
C GLU A 311 5.23 -34.99 31.58
N LYS A 312 4.54 -34.03 32.20
CA LYS A 312 3.06 -33.92 32.12
C LYS A 312 2.56 -33.72 30.68
N ARG A 313 3.35 -33.08 29.82
CA ARG A 313 3.00 -32.83 28.41
C ARG A 313 2.97 -34.10 27.56
N ALA A 314 3.64 -35.17 27.99
CA ALA A 314 3.70 -36.44 27.28
C ALA A 314 2.60 -37.44 27.71
N ARG A 315 1.78 -37.07 28.71
CA ARG A 315 0.67 -37.91 29.19
C ARG A 315 -0.52 -37.84 28.22
N PRO A 316 -1.37 -38.89 28.17
CA PRO A 316 -2.64 -38.83 27.47
C PRO A 316 -3.46 -37.63 27.96
N ARG A 317 -4.04 -36.86 27.04
CA ARG A 317 -4.89 -35.72 27.37
C ARG A 317 -5.95 -35.51 26.30
N MET A 318 -7.15 -35.16 26.72
CA MET A 318 -8.25 -34.80 25.84
C MET A 318 -8.65 -33.36 26.15
N ARG A 319 -8.37 -32.44 25.23
CA ARG A 319 -8.61 -31.00 25.40
C ARG A 319 -9.25 -30.39 24.17
N PRO A 320 -9.85 -29.20 24.29
CA PRO A 320 -10.39 -28.48 23.14
C PRO A 320 -9.33 -28.32 22.04
N PRO A 321 -9.69 -28.54 20.77
CA PRO A 321 -8.73 -28.48 19.65
C PRO A 321 -7.94 -27.16 19.59
N GLU A 322 -8.52 -26.05 20.04
CA GLU A 322 -7.88 -24.74 20.08
C GLU A 322 -6.70 -24.64 21.07
N GLU A 323 -6.67 -25.49 22.10
CA GLU A 323 -5.56 -25.58 23.06
C GLU A 323 -4.49 -26.58 22.61
N VAL A 324 -4.89 -27.59 21.82
CA VAL A 324 -4.02 -28.68 21.39
C VAL A 324 -3.24 -28.30 20.13
N PHE A 325 -3.94 -27.75 19.14
CA PHE A 325 -3.36 -27.38 17.86
C PHE A 325 -2.92 -25.91 17.87
N PRO A 326 -1.74 -25.59 17.29
CA PRO A 326 -1.28 -24.22 17.23
C PRO A 326 -2.22 -23.37 16.36
N GLN A 327 -2.57 -22.17 16.85
CA GLN A 327 -3.36 -21.23 16.07
C GLN A 327 -2.61 -20.83 14.79
N ARG A 328 -3.32 -20.83 13.66
CA ARG A 328 -2.80 -20.38 12.38
C ARG A 328 -3.62 -19.19 11.89
N LYS A 329 -2.96 -18.32 11.13
CA LYS A 329 -3.66 -17.22 10.47
C LYS A 329 -4.68 -17.77 9.46
N ALA A 330 -5.84 -17.11 9.41
CA ALA A 330 -6.78 -17.32 8.32
C ALA A 330 -6.15 -16.91 6.98
N ALA A 331 -6.80 -17.29 5.87
CA ALA A 331 -6.38 -16.82 4.55
C ALA A 331 -6.32 -15.28 4.52
N GLU A 332 -5.18 -14.72 4.12
CA GLU A 332 -4.93 -13.27 4.19
C GLU A 332 -5.41 -12.52 2.93
N PHE A 333 -5.84 -13.25 1.89
CA PHE A 333 -6.30 -12.70 0.61
C PHE A 333 -7.43 -13.55 0.00
N ASP A 334 -8.20 -12.91 -0.89
CA ASP A 334 -9.30 -13.54 -1.60
C ASP A 334 -8.85 -14.36 -2.83
N GLU A 335 -9.81 -15.01 -3.49
CA GLU A 335 -9.58 -15.81 -4.71
C GLU A 335 -9.03 -14.97 -5.89
N THR A 336 -9.20 -13.65 -5.86
CA THR A 336 -8.65 -12.73 -6.88
C THR A 336 -7.20 -12.33 -6.60
N GLY A 337 -6.71 -12.71 -5.42
CA GLY A 337 -5.40 -12.40 -4.88
C GLY A 337 -5.29 -11.04 -4.21
N ARG A 338 -6.41 -10.43 -3.84
CA ARG A 338 -6.44 -9.18 -3.10
C ARG A 338 -6.37 -9.45 -1.60
N PRO A 339 -5.41 -8.85 -0.88
CA PRO A 339 -5.35 -8.97 0.58
C PRO A 339 -6.56 -8.37 1.28
N HIS A 340 -7.01 -9.03 2.34
CA HIS A 340 -8.09 -8.52 3.21
C HIS A 340 -7.62 -7.36 4.09
N HIS A 341 -6.35 -7.39 4.52
CA HIS A 341 -5.77 -6.38 5.40
C HIS A 341 -4.95 -5.33 4.62
N PHE A 342 -5.14 -4.05 4.92
CA PHE A 342 -4.44 -2.97 4.20
C PHE A 342 -2.93 -2.93 4.48
N LEU A 343 -2.49 -3.40 5.67
CA LEU A 343 -1.06 -3.55 6.02
C LEU A 343 -0.46 -4.89 5.60
N PHE A 344 -1.12 -5.69 4.76
CA PHE A 344 -0.62 -7.01 4.35
C PHE A 344 0.83 -6.98 3.83
N TYR A 345 1.16 -6.00 3.00
CA TYR A 345 2.50 -5.88 2.39
C TYR A 345 3.62 -5.47 3.35
N THR A 346 3.32 -5.27 4.65
CA THR A 346 4.33 -5.03 5.69
C THR A 346 4.98 -6.32 6.21
N GLY A 347 4.45 -7.49 5.83
CA GLY A 347 4.90 -8.80 6.29
C GLY A 347 4.27 -9.23 7.62
N ASN A 348 4.14 -8.30 8.58
CA ASN A 348 3.51 -8.54 9.89
C ASN A 348 2.26 -7.64 10.07
N PRO A 349 1.16 -7.92 9.33
CA PRO A 349 -0.01 -7.06 9.31
C PRO A 349 -0.64 -6.83 10.69
N ASN A 350 -0.76 -7.86 11.54
CA ASN A 350 -1.40 -7.73 12.85
C ASN A 350 -0.54 -6.90 13.81
N PHE A 351 0.78 -7.09 13.81
CA PHE A 351 1.69 -6.30 14.63
C PHE A 351 1.68 -4.82 14.25
N TYR A 352 1.77 -4.50 12.96
CA TYR A 352 1.75 -3.09 12.54
C TYR A 352 0.36 -2.47 12.68
N LYS A 353 -0.71 -3.26 12.59
CA LYS A 353 -2.06 -2.81 12.95
C LYS A 353 -2.12 -2.42 14.42
N LEU A 354 -1.60 -3.25 15.33
CA LEU A 354 -1.53 -2.93 16.75
C LEU A 354 -0.79 -1.60 17.01
N LEU A 355 0.36 -1.39 16.35
CA LEU A 355 1.08 -0.11 16.46
C LEU A 355 0.26 1.07 15.91
N HIS A 356 -0.47 0.86 14.82
CA HIS A 356 -1.36 1.87 14.25
C HIS A 356 -2.48 2.24 15.22
N ASP A 357 -3.14 1.24 15.80
CA ASP A 357 -4.22 1.41 16.78
C ASP A 357 -3.71 2.14 18.04
N ILE A 358 -2.51 1.82 18.54
CA ILE A 358 -1.87 2.55 19.64
C ILE A 358 -1.70 4.03 19.31
N VAL A 359 -1.21 4.34 18.10
CA VAL A 359 -1.00 5.73 17.66
C VAL A 359 -2.34 6.45 17.48
N GLU A 360 -3.38 5.75 17.03
CA GLU A 360 -4.74 6.29 16.94
C GLU A 360 -5.27 6.69 18.32
N GLU A 361 -5.14 5.81 19.33
CA GLU A 361 -5.50 6.12 20.71
C GLU A 361 -4.71 7.31 21.27
N ILE A 362 -3.39 7.37 21.04
CA ILE A 362 -2.56 8.52 21.42
C ILE A 362 -3.09 9.81 20.79
N ASN A 363 -3.42 9.80 19.50
CA ASN A 363 -3.93 10.97 18.80
C ASN A 363 -5.31 11.39 19.31
N ASN A 364 -6.17 10.42 19.66
CA ASN A 364 -7.48 10.69 20.24
C ASN A 364 -7.35 11.33 21.63
N LEU A 365 -6.42 10.87 22.46
CA LEU A 365 -6.11 11.49 23.74
C LEU A 365 -5.55 12.91 23.59
N ASN A 366 -4.59 13.13 22.68
CA ASN A 366 -4.03 14.46 22.43
C ASN A 366 -5.10 15.46 21.96
N LYS A 367 -5.98 15.05 21.03
CA LYS A 367 -7.11 15.89 20.58
C LYS A 367 -8.05 16.24 21.73
N PHE A 368 -8.27 15.30 22.64
CA PHE A 368 -9.11 15.52 23.81
C PHE A 368 -8.44 16.44 24.82
N GLU A 369 -7.15 16.26 25.07
CA GLU A 369 -6.34 17.16 25.90
C GLU A 369 -6.39 18.58 25.35
N ASP A 370 -6.15 18.78 24.05
CA ASP A 370 -6.25 20.09 23.39
C ASP A 370 -7.63 20.73 23.60
N ALA A 371 -8.70 19.92 23.56
CA ALA A 371 -10.06 20.40 23.80
C ALA A 371 -10.32 20.77 25.28
N MET A 372 -9.67 20.10 26.23
CA MET A 372 -9.76 20.40 27.65
C MET A 372 -8.91 21.61 28.05
N ILE A 373 -7.72 21.77 27.45
CA ILE A 373 -6.88 22.97 27.62
C ILE A 373 -7.63 24.22 27.15
N LYS A 374 -8.33 24.15 26.01
CA LYS A 374 -9.20 25.25 25.53
C LYS A 374 -10.30 25.63 26.53
N LYS A 375 -10.70 24.70 27.40
CA LYS A 375 -11.70 24.91 28.45
C LYS A 375 -11.08 25.24 29.82
N ASN A 376 -9.76 25.46 29.90
CA ASN A 376 -8.99 25.67 31.13
C ASN A 376 -9.19 24.56 32.18
N ASN A 377 -9.48 23.33 31.75
CA ASN A 377 -9.65 22.20 32.66
C ASN A 377 -8.37 21.37 32.74
N THR A 378 -7.99 20.92 33.93
CA THR A 378 -6.78 20.11 34.16
C THR A 378 -7.13 18.63 34.39
N PRO A 379 -6.19 17.69 34.18
CA PRO A 379 -6.44 16.27 34.44
C PRO A 379 -6.63 16.03 35.95
N ASP A 380 -7.68 15.30 36.33
CA ASP A 380 -7.90 14.91 37.73
C ASP A 380 -6.87 13.85 38.16
N PRO A 381 -6.04 14.13 39.19
CA PRO A 381 -5.01 13.20 39.66
C PRO A 381 -5.60 11.90 40.25
N ASN A 382 -6.86 11.87 40.69
CA ASN A 382 -7.50 10.67 41.23
C ASN A 382 -7.91 9.66 40.15
N LEU A 383 -8.05 10.10 38.91
CA LEU A 383 -8.39 9.25 37.77
C LEU A 383 -7.15 8.67 37.07
N ALA A 384 -5.94 8.95 37.55
CA ALA A 384 -4.72 8.37 36.99
C ALA A 384 -4.73 6.83 37.10
N LEU A 385 -4.35 6.15 36.01
CA LEU A 385 -4.27 4.70 35.97
C LEU A 385 -3.33 4.17 37.06
N GLN A 386 -3.83 3.26 37.90
CA GLN A 386 -3.01 2.60 38.91
C GLN A 386 -1.96 1.72 38.22
N THR A 387 -0.70 2.06 38.41
CA THR A 387 0.44 1.40 37.75
C THR A 387 1.02 0.25 38.59
N ALA A 388 0.73 0.23 39.89
CA ALA A 388 1.30 -0.72 40.83
C ALA A 388 0.58 -2.06 40.76
N GLY A 389 1.29 -3.12 40.37
CA GLY A 389 0.79 -4.50 40.35
C GLY A 389 0.42 -5.05 38.99
N TYR A 390 0.71 -4.35 37.89
CA TYR A 390 0.52 -4.84 36.52
C TYR A 390 1.84 -4.82 35.75
N GLN A 391 2.06 -5.84 34.91
CA GLN A 391 3.18 -5.92 33.97
C GLN A 391 2.63 -6.09 32.56
N TRP A 392 3.36 -5.59 31.56
CA TRP A 392 3.04 -5.88 30.16
C TRP A 392 3.14 -7.38 29.86
N ILE A 393 2.32 -7.86 28.93
CA ILE A 393 2.40 -9.26 28.47
C ILE A 393 3.78 -9.59 27.90
N ASP A 394 4.25 -10.81 28.12
CA ASP A 394 5.53 -11.27 27.60
C ASP A 394 5.47 -11.44 26.08
N LYS A 395 6.64 -11.45 25.43
CA LYS A 395 6.77 -11.61 23.98
C LYS A 395 6.01 -12.82 23.44
N GLU A 396 6.19 -14.00 24.03
CA GLU A 396 5.53 -15.23 23.58
C GLU A 396 4.00 -15.13 23.62
N LEU A 397 3.48 -14.41 24.61
CA LEU A 397 2.05 -14.23 24.82
C LEU A 397 1.49 -13.23 23.80
N LEU A 398 2.26 -12.19 23.47
CA LEU A 398 1.94 -11.26 22.38
C LEU A 398 1.95 -11.95 21.01
N GLU A 399 2.95 -12.80 20.74
CA GLU A 399 3.04 -13.57 19.49
C GLU A 399 1.85 -14.52 19.32
N LYS A 400 1.45 -15.22 20.40
CA LYS A 400 0.23 -16.04 20.41
C LYS A 400 -1.02 -15.22 20.14
N LYS A 401 -1.14 -14.04 20.75
CA LYS A 401 -2.31 -13.17 20.59
C LYS A 401 -2.42 -12.60 19.18
N LEU A 402 -1.29 -12.26 18.55
CA LEU A 402 -1.25 -11.71 17.18
C LEU A 402 -1.17 -12.79 16.10
N VAL A 403 -0.90 -14.04 16.48
CA VAL A 403 -0.64 -15.17 15.55
C VAL A 403 0.47 -14.81 14.56
N GLU A 404 1.51 -14.11 15.04
CA GLU A 404 2.64 -13.58 14.28
C GLU A 404 3.94 -13.71 15.06
N GLY A 405 5.04 -14.05 14.38
CA GLY A 405 6.38 -14.02 14.96
C GLY A 405 6.91 -12.59 15.04
N ILE A 406 7.47 -12.21 16.19
CA ILE A 406 7.89 -10.85 16.49
C ILE A 406 9.39 -10.86 16.84
N SER A 407 10.14 -9.88 16.34
CA SER A 407 11.54 -9.70 16.74
C SER A 407 11.64 -9.01 18.09
N ASP A 408 12.73 -9.21 18.83
CA ASP A 408 12.92 -8.54 20.13
C ASP A 408 12.92 -7.01 19.99
N LYS A 409 13.45 -6.50 18.87
CA LYS A 409 13.39 -5.07 18.53
C LYS A 409 11.95 -4.58 18.39
N ASN A 410 11.10 -5.34 17.71
CA ASN A 410 9.70 -4.98 17.50
C ASN A 410 8.92 -5.05 18.82
N TYR A 411 9.21 -6.04 19.67
CA TYR A 411 8.62 -6.11 21.01
C TYR A 411 9.00 -4.89 21.86
N ASN A 412 10.27 -4.48 21.86
CA ASN A 412 10.71 -3.27 22.56
C ASN A 412 10.02 -2.00 22.03
N SER A 413 9.83 -1.90 20.70
CA SER A 413 9.07 -0.80 20.10
C SER A 413 7.61 -0.76 20.57
N PHE A 414 6.97 -1.93 20.71
CA PHE A 414 5.62 -2.03 21.26
C PHE A 414 5.57 -1.57 22.73
N ILE A 415 6.50 -2.02 23.58
CA ILE A 415 6.57 -1.59 24.98
C ILE A 415 6.73 -0.08 25.08
N ASN A 416 7.67 0.50 24.31
CA ASN A 416 7.87 1.95 24.28
C ASN A 416 6.60 2.72 23.85
N ALA A 417 5.85 2.20 22.87
CA ALA A 417 4.61 2.81 22.42
C ALA A 417 3.51 2.74 23.49
N MET A 418 3.40 1.61 24.19
CA MET A 418 2.45 1.43 25.30
C MET A 418 2.80 2.28 26.52
N ASP A 419 4.09 2.37 26.88
CA ASP A 419 4.55 3.25 27.96
C ASP A 419 4.29 4.72 27.63
N ARG A 420 4.46 5.12 26.36
CA ARG A 420 4.08 6.45 25.88
C ARG A 420 2.57 6.70 26.02
N LEU A 421 1.73 5.77 25.57
CA LEU A 421 0.26 5.88 25.71
C LEU A 421 -0.15 6.01 27.19
N LYS A 422 0.46 5.20 28.05
CA LYS A 422 0.22 5.23 29.51
C LYS A 422 0.65 6.53 30.16
N GLY A 423 1.74 7.13 29.68
CA GLY A 423 2.30 8.38 30.21
C GLY A 423 1.55 9.65 29.81
N LEU A 424 0.58 9.57 28.89
CA LEU A 424 -0.22 10.73 28.48
C LEU A 424 -1.22 11.16 29.56
N PRO A 425 -1.54 12.45 29.65
CA PRO A 425 -2.66 12.93 30.45
C PRO A 425 -3.97 12.34 29.91
N TYR A 426 -4.91 12.06 30.82
CA TYR A 426 -6.19 11.39 30.51
C TYR A 426 -6.09 9.94 30.00
N SER A 427 -4.97 9.25 30.24
CA SER A 427 -4.77 7.84 29.83
C SER A 427 -5.81 6.84 30.36
N TYR A 428 -6.56 7.19 31.42
CA TYR A 428 -7.68 6.40 31.94
C TYR A 428 -8.79 6.13 30.92
N ARG A 429 -8.95 6.97 29.91
CA ARG A 429 -9.91 6.73 28.82
C ARG A 429 -9.51 5.56 27.92
N ALA A 430 -8.21 5.30 27.80
CA ALA A 430 -7.66 4.15 27.10
C ALA A 430 -7.45 2.94 28.03
N SER A 431 -8.06 2.93 29.23
CA SER A 431 -7.87 1.86 30.22
C SER A 431 -8.30 0.48 29.70
N GLU A 432 -9.42 0.39 28.99
CA GLU A 432 -9.90 -0.84 28.36
C GLU A 432 -8.85 -1.38 27.37
N PHE A 433 -8.35 -0.52 26.48
CA PHE A 433 -7.31 -0.89 25.52
C PHE A 433 -6.00 -1.32 26.19
N ILE A 434 -5.56 -0.59 27.22
CA ILE A 434 -4.33 -0.88 27.96
C ILE A 434 -4.45 -2.22 28.72
N SER A 435 -5.60 -2.49 29.32
CA SER A 435 -5.85 -3.69 30.13
C SER A 435 -5.72 -4.99 29.31
N LEU A 436 -6.06 -4.95 28.02
CA LEU A 436 -5.93 -6.09 27.10
C LEU A 436 -4.48 -6.60 26.98
N TYR A 437 -3.50 -5.76 27.28
CA TYR A 437 -2.07 -6.07 27.14
C TYR A 437 -1.32 -6.07 28.48
N GLN A 438 -2.04 -6.03 29.60
CA GLN A 438 -1.47 -6.13 30.94
C GLN A 438 -1.85 -7.45 31.61
N LYS A 439 -0.92 -7.98 32.42
CA LYS A 439 -1.15 -9.11 33.32
C LYS A 439 -0.93 -8.65 34.77
N PRO A 440 -1.73 -9.14 35.74
CA PRO A 440 -1.50 -8.86 37.14
C PRO A 440 -0.19 -9.50 37.59
N LEU A 441 0.63 -8.74 38.30
CA LEU A 441 1.84 -9.21 38.94
C LEU A 441 1.42 -9.95 40.20
N MET A 442 1.54 -11.29 40.21
CA MET A 442 1.29 -12.06 41.43
C MET A 442 2.33 -11.67 42.48
N LYS A 443 1.92 -10.86 43.46
CA LYS A 443 2.73 -10.65 44.67
C LYS A 443 2.53 -11.87 45.56
N HIS A 444 3.55 -12.72 45.65
CA HIS A 444 3.68 -13.61 46.81
C HIS A 444 3.99 -12.72 48.01
N THR A 445 2.93 -12.22 48.66
CA THR A 445 3.08 -11.67 49.99
C THR A 445 3.38 -12.88 50.86
N ASN A 446 4.66 -13.11 51.18
CA ASN A 446 5.06 -14.08 52.19
C ASN A 446 4.62 -13.53 53.55
N LEU A 447 3.31 -13.50 53.79
CA LEU A 447 2.79 -13.55 55.14
C LEU A 447 3.19 -14.92 55.64
N GLN A 448 4.27 -14.99 56.41
CA GLN A 448 4.50 -16.16 57.23
C GLN A 448 3.26 -16.30 58.10
N ASP A 449 2.49 -17.37 57.88
CA ASP A 449 1.43 -17.75 58.79
C ASP A 449 2.10 -18.05 60.13
N ILE A 450 2.11 -17.06 61.02
CA ILE A 450 2.63 -17.20 62.37
C ILE A 450 1.76 -18.27 63.04
N PRO A 451 2.32 -19.44 63.40
CA PRO A 451 1.51 -20.50 63.97
C PRO A 451 0.86 -20.00 65.27
N LYS A 452 -0.40 -20.37 65.49
CA LYS A 452 -1.16 -19.90 66.65
C LYS A 452 -0.47 -20.33 67.96
N LEU A 453 -0.39 -19.41 68.92
CA LEU A 453 0.19 -19.64 70.25
C LEU A 453 -0.56 -20.78 70.96
N GLN A 454 0.17 -21.78 71.46
CA GLN A 454 -0.36 -22.87 72.27
C GLN A 454 0.09 -22.71 73.73
N TYR A 455 -0.63 -23.31 74.69
CA TYR A 455 -0.29 -23.24 76.11
C TYR A 455 -0.12 -24.64 76.68
N ASP A 456 0.92 -24.85 77.48
CA ASP A 456 1.16 -26.11 78.17
C ASP A 456 0.30 -26.21 79.45
N LYS A 457 0.27 -27.37 80.11
CA LYS A 457 -0.53 -27.66 81.32
C LYS A 457 -0.24 -26.73 82.50
N ASP A 458 0.96 -26.12 82.54
CA ASP A 458 1.36 -25.12 83.54
C ASP A 458 1.06 -23.66 83.11
N GLY A 459 0.33 -23.46 82.00
CA GLY A 459 -0.07 -22.14 81.50
C GLY A 459 1.01 -21.36 80.73
N LYS A 460 2.13 -22.00 80.37
CA LYS A 460 3.21 -21.36 79.59
C LYS A 460 2.93 -21.40 78.09
N ALA A 461 3.08 -20.27 77.42
CA ALA A 461 2.90 -20.14 75.98
C ALA A 461 4.10 -20.70 75.19
N PHE A 462 3.83 -21.49 74.14
CA PHE A 462 4.82 -22.00 73.19
C PHE A 462 4.30 -22.05 71.76
N ILE A 463 5.21 -22.17 70.79
CA ILE A 463 4.92 -22.36 69.36
C ILE A 463 5.78 -23.54 68.87
N ILE A 464 5.19 -24.46 68.11
CA ILE A 464 5.92 -25.56 67.47
C ILE A 464 6.26 -25.14 66.04
N VAL A 465 7.54 -25.17 65.70
CA VAL A 465 8.04 -24.92 64.34
C VAL A 465 8.82 -26.14 63.88
N TYR A 466 8.49 -26.66 62.69
CA TYR A 466 9.21 -27.77 62.08
C TYR A 466 10.27 -27.23 61.12
N GLY A 467 11.54 -27.50 61.41
CA GLY A 467 12.65 -27.24 60.50
C GLY A 467 13.08 -28.53 59.81
N ILE A 468 13.30 -28.47 58.49
CA ILE A 468 13.99 -29.54 57.76
C ILE A 468 15.48 -29.18 57.79
N ALA A 469 16.31 -30.02 58.41
CA ALA A 469 17.76 -29.90 58.30
C ALA A 469 18.15 -30.35 56.88
N LEU A 470 18.59 -29.39 56.06
CA LEU A 470 19.08 -29.63 54.70
C LEU A 470 20.51 -30.19 54.70
#